data_AF-A0AAU3Z455-F1
#
_entry.id   AF-A0AAU3Z455-F1
#
_cell.length_a   1.000
_cell.length_b   1.000
_cell.length_c   1.000
_cell.angle_alpha   90.00
_cell.angle_beta   90.00
_cell.angle_gamma   90.00
#
_symmetry.space_group_name_H-M   'P 1'
#
loop_
_entity.id
_entity.type
_entity.pdbx_description
1 polymer ?
#
loop_
_entity_poly.entity_id
_entity_poly.type
_entity_poly.pdbx_seq_one_letter_code
_entity_poly.pdbx_strand_id
1 'polypeptide(L)'
;MTVEEARRTVSSELRAAIRAATPRAVHPADDFESSSVRIAGWDPEEPQSNDALLHRSTVYLAEHGWQILPETTDSEDRSASVSRAGLVEGRLYASNRGLTFTGTLTEEAGR
;
A
#
# COMPACT_ATOMS: atom_id res chain seq x y z
N MET A 1 -11.14 -18.19 5.42
CA MET A 1 -9.95 -17.62 4.75
C MET A 1 -8.68 -18.15 5.43
N THR A 2 -7.54 -18.21 4.77
CA THR A 2 -6.25 -18.54 5.39
C THR A 2 -5.37 -17.30 5.38
N VAL A 3 -4.31 -17.26 6.19
CA VAL A 3 -3.33 -16.15 6.13
C VAL A 3 -2.75 -16.00 4.71
N GLU A 4 -2.58 -17.11 3.98
CA GLU A 4 -2.13 -17.07 2.59
C GLU A 4 -3.17 -16.45 1.65
N GLU A 5 -4.45 -16.77 1.78
CA GLU A 5 -5.52 -16.17 0.98
C GLU A 5 -5.71 -14.68 1.30
N ALA A 6 -5.63 -14.30 2.58
CA ALA A 6 -5.63 -12.91 3.01
C ALA A 6 -4.45 -12.15 2.40
N ARG A 7 -3.25 -12.75 2.43
CA ARG A 7 -2.05 -12.20 1.80
C ARG A 7 -2.24 -12.00 0.31
N ARG A 8 -2.74 -12.99 -0.42
CA ARG A 8 -2.99 -12.85 -1.86
C ARG A 8 -3.96 -11.72 -2.16
N THR A 9 -5.04 -11.62 -1.39
CA THR A 9 -6.07 -10.59 -1.55
C THR A 9 -5.52 -9.19 -1.29
N VAL A 10 -4.93 -8.99 -0.10
CA VAL A 10 -4.30 -7.70 0.29
C VAL A 10 -3.22 -7.31 -0.71
N SER A 11 -2.37 -8.25 -1.12
CA SER A 11 -1.30 -7.96 -2.08
C SER A 11 -1.83 -7.54 -3.45
N SER A 12 -2.91 -8.17 -3.91
CA SER A 12 -3.53 -7.83 -5.19
C SER A 12 -4.09 -6.41 -5.17
N GLU A 13 -4.84 -6.07 -4.12
CA GLU A 13 -5.45 -4.75 -3.97
C GLU A 13 -4.40 -3.64 -3.84
N LEU A 14 -3.32 -3.88 -3.09
CA LEU A 14 -2.22 -2.92 -2.95
C LEU A 14 -1.47 -2.70 -4.27
N ARG A 15 -1.19 -3.76 -5.03
CA ARG A 15 -0.62 -3.61 -6.38
C ARG A 15 -1.55 -2.84 -7.30
N ALA A 16 -2.88 -3.03 -7.18
CA ALA A 16 -3.85 -2.27 -7.93
C ALA A 16 -3.89 -0.79 -7.52
N ALA A 17 -3.81 -0.49 -6.22
CA ALA A 17 -3.73 0.87 -5.70
C ALA A 17 -2.46 1.61 -6.17
N ILE A 18 -1.33 0.92 -6.23
CA ILE A 18 -0.09 1.46 -6.80
C ILE A 18 -0.29 1.69 -8.30
N ARG A 19 -0.79 0.70 -9.06
CA ARG A 19 -1.06 0.86 -10.50
C ARG A 19 -2.05 1.97 -10.84
N ALA A 20 -3.01 2.25 -9.96
CA ALA A 20 -3.94 3.36 -10.13
C ALA A 20 -3.23 4.74 -10.04
N ALA A 21 -2.21 4.86 -9.19
CA ALA A 21 -1.38 6.05 -9.11
C ALA A 21 -0.34 6.11 -10.26
N THR A 22 0.24 4.96 -10.58
CA THR A 22 1.35 4.77 -11.53
C THR A 22 1.03 3.62 -12.51
N PRO A 23 0.35 3.88 -13.62
CA PRO A 23 -0.10 2.84 -14.55
C PRO A 23 1.04 1.98 -15.13
N ARG A 24 2.25 2.53 -15.23
CA ARG A 24 3.46 1.84 -15.70
C ARG A 24 4.41 1.47 -14.56
N ALA A 25 3.88 1.37 -13.33
CA ALA A 25 4.67 1.00 -12.16
C ALA A 25 5.46 -0.28 -12.37
N VAL A 26 6.76 -0.20 -12.11
CA VAL A 26 7.60 -1.37 -11.87
C VAL A 26 7.46 -1.74 -10.40
N HIS A 27 7.28 -3.02 -10.10
CA HIS A 27 7.22 -3.56 -8.73
C HIS A 27 8.53 -4.28 -8.38
N PRO A 28 9.53 -3.57 -7.82
CA PRO A 28 10.87 -4.12 -7.70
C PRO A 28 11.03 -5.13 -6.55
N ALA A 29 10.15 -5.12 -5.55
CA ALA A 29 10.27 -5.97 -4.38
C ALA A 29 8.93 -6.10 -3.64
N ASP A 30 8.19 -7.16 -3.97
CA ASP A 30 7.22 -7.69 -3.02
C ASP A 30 7.98 -8.59 -2.04
N ASP A 31 7.89 -8.28 -0.75
CA ASP A 31 8.58 -9.02 0.31
C ASP A 31 7.57 -9.51 1.35
N PHE A 32 7.67 -10.78 1.71
CA PHE A 32 6.70 -11.49 2.54
C PHE A 32 7.43 -12.33 3.60
N GLU A 33 7.66 -11.74 4.76
CA GLU A 33 8.21 -12.47 5.91
C GLU A 33 7.10 -12.87 6.88
N SER A 34 6.79 -14.17 6.95
CA SER A 34 5.72 -14.73 7.80
C SER A 34 4.35 -14.07 7.53
N SER A 35 3.92 -13.18 8.42
CA SER A 35 2.68 -12.40 8.34
C SER A 35 2.87 -10.99 7.78
N SER A 36 4.11 -10.54 7.60
CA SER A 36 4.42 -9.22 7.06
C SER A 36 4.23 -9.17 5.56
N VAL A 37 3.70 -8.05 5.08
CA VAL A 37 3.51 -7.74 3.66
C VAL A 37 4.20 -6.42 3.37
N ARG A 38 5.11 -6.44 2.41
CA ARG A 38 5.71 -5.25 1.82
C ARG A 38 5.49 -5.27 0.31
N ILE A 39 4.98 -4.17 -0.21
CA ILE A 39 4.74 -4.00 -1.66
C ILE A 39 5.25 -2.64 -2.06
N ALA A 40 6.17 -2.60 -3.01
CA ALA A 40 6.71 -1.35 -3.55
C ALA A 40 6.37 -1.21 -5.03
N GLY A 41 6.24 0.03 -5.50
CA GLY A 41 6.20 0.31 -6.93
C GLY A 41 6.44 1.78 -7.26
N TRP A 42 7.00 2.01 -8.43
CA TRP A 42 7.35 3.35 -8.91
C TRP A 42 7.31 3.40 -10.44
N ASP A 43 7.06 4.57 -11.00
CA ASP A 43 7.01 4.78 -12.46
C ASP A 43 8.29 5.52 -12.91
N PRO A 44 9.17 4.88 -13.70
CA PRO A 44 10.38 5.54 -14.21
C PRO A 44 10.08 6.56 -15.32
N GLU A 45 8.96 6.44 -16.02
CA GLU A 45 8.63 7.27 -17.18
C GLU A 45 7.82 8.50 -16.77
N GLU A 46 7.03 8.41 -15.70
CA GLU A 46 6.20 9.51 -15.20
C GLU A 46 6.50 9.84 -13.73
N PRO A 47 7.52 10.68 -13.46
CA PRO A 47 7.82 11.11 -12.11
C PRO A 47 6.72 12.04 -11.55
N GLN A 48 5.84 11.50 -10.72
CA GLN A 48 4.81 12.25 -10.00
C GLN A 48 5.31 12.74 -8.63
N SER A 49 4.65 13.76 -8.07
CA SER A 49 4.92 14.20 -6.69
C SER A 49 4.46 13.15 -5.67
N ASN A 50 5.16 13.04 -4.54
CA ASN A 50 4.80 12.11 -3.46
C ASN A 50 3.36 12.32 -2.97
N ASP A 51 2.89 13.58 -2.97
CA ASP A 51 1.53 13.95 -2.61
C ASP A 51 0.49 13.38 -3.59
N ALA A 52 0.72 13.55 -4.90
CA ALA A 52 -0.17 13.00 -5.93
C ALA A 52 -0.20 11.47 -5.91
N LEU A 53 0.96 10.83 -5.71
CA LEU A 53 1.08 9.38 -5.58
C LEU A 53 0.27 8.86 -4.39
N LEU A 54 0.50 9.42 -3.21
CA LEU A 54 -0.20 9.01 -1.99
C LEU A 54 -1.70 9.27 -2.13
N HIS A 55 -2.09 10.44 -2.64
CA HIS A 55 -3.50 10.80 -2.82
C HIS A 55 -4.24 9.81 -3.71
N ARG A 56 -3.72 9.51 -4.92
CA ARG A 56 -4.38 8.57 -5.84
C ARG A 56 -4.50 7.16 -5.27
N SER A 57 -3.43 6.64 -4.65
CA SER A 57 -3.47 5.31 -4.08
C SER A 57 -4.40 5.23 -2.85
N THR A 58 -4.44 6.26 -2.01
CA THR A 58 -5.36 6.29 -0.86
C THR A 58 -6.82 6.43 -1.27
N VAL A 59 -7.12 7.22 -2.31
CA VAL A 59 -8.47 7.29 -2.91
C VAL A 59 -8.90 5.92 -3.41
N TYR A 60 -8.04 5.23 -4.19
CA TYR A 60 -8.32 3.88 -4.67
C TYR A 60 -8.62 2.92 -3.51
N LEU A 61 -7.78 2.91 -2.46
CA LEU A 61 -7.97 2.04 -1.31
C LEU A 61 -9.28 2.35 -0.57
N ALA A 62 -9.61 3.63 -0.38
CA ALA A 62 -10.86 4.05 0.26
C ALA A 62 -12.10 3.59 -0.53
N GLU A 63 -12.08 3.70 -1.87
CA GLU A 63 -13.14 3.18 -2.74
C GLU A 63 -13.32 1.66 -2.64
N HIS A 64 -12.25 0.94 -2.25
CA HIS A 64 -12.24 -0.51 -2.04
C HIS A 64 -12.46 -0.90 -0.57
N GLY A 65 -13.00 0.01 0.24
CA GLY A 65 -13.43 -0.26 1.62
C GLY A 65 -12.30 -0.28 2.64
N TRP A 66 -11.11 0.24 2.30
CA TRP A 66 -10.05 0.47 3.27
C TRP A 66 -10.33 1.76 4.05
N GLN A 67 -9.94 1.75 5.32
CA GLN A 67 -9.92 2.96 6.13
C GLN A 67 -8.56 3.63 5.95
N ILE A 68 -8.57 4.95 5.70
CA ILE A 68 -7.37 5.75 5.48
C ILE A 68 -7.32 6.84 6.54
N LEU A 69 -6.16 6.95 7.20
CA LEU A 69 -5.85 8.00 8.15
C LEU A 69 -4.59 8.73 7.65
N PRO A 70 -4.74 9.94 7.07
CA PRO A 70 -3.59 10.74 6.63
C PRO A 70 -2.64 11.02 7.79
N GLU A 71 -1.33 10.95 7.54
CA GLU A 71 -0.31 11.29 8.51
C GLU A 71 0.39 12.59 8.09
N THR A 72 0.56 13.51 9.05
CA THR A 72 1.38 14.70 8.83
C THR A 72 2.85 14.32 8.92
N THR A 73 3.61 14.67 7.90
CA THR A 73 5.06 14.47 7.85
C THR A 73 5.76 15.82 7.69
N ASP A 74 6.84 16.05 8.43
CA ASP A 74 7.68 17.26 8.30
C ASP A 74 8.67 17.18 7.12
N SER A 75 8.58 16.12 6.29
CA SER A 75 9.43 15.80 5.14
C SER A 75 8.68 16.03 3.82
N GLU A 76 9.39 15.97 2.68
CA GLU A 76 8.75 15.80 1.35
C GLU A 76 8.13 14.40 1.18
N ASP A 77 8.49 13.46 2.05
CA ASP A 77 7.84 12.16 2.14
C ASP A 77 6.41 12.32 2.62
N ARG A 78 5.49 11.47 2.16
CA ARG A 78 4.09 11.48 2.59
C ARG A 78 3.71 10.09 3.07
N SER A 79 2.92 9.98 4.13
CA SER A 79 2.40 8.70 4.57
C SER A 79 0.95 8.77 4.98
N ALA A 80 0.29 7.61 4.92
CA ALA A 80 -1.03 7.40 5.47
C ALA A 80 -1.05 6.05 6.17
N SER A 81 -1.63 6.03 7.37
CA SER A 81 -2.03 4.79 8.00
C SER A 81 -3.23 4.24 7.24
N VAL A 82 -3.20 2.95 6.91
CA VAL A 82 -4.28 2.27 6.19
C VAL A 82 -4.68 1.02 6.97
N SER A 83 -5.98 0.85 7.19
CA SER A 83 -6.50 -0.27 7.98
C SER A 83 -7.60 -1.02 7.24
N ARG A 84 -7.63 -2.33 7.49
CA ARG A 84 -8.65 -3.27 7.05
C ARG A 84 -8.74 -4.40 8.05
N ALA A 85 -9.88 -5.08 8.10
CA ALA A 85 -10.03 -6.30 8.90
C ALA A 85 -8.89 -7.29 8.60
N GLY A 86 -8.25 -7.80 9.65
CA GLY A 86 -7.14 -8.73 9.53
C GLY A 86 -5.77 -8.11 9.25
N LEU A 87 -5.66 -6.78 9.13
CA LEU A 87 -4.39 -6.06 8.92
C LEU A 87 -4.09 -5.14 10.12
N VAL A 88 -2.90 -5.28 10.68
CA VAL A 88 -2.36 -4.38 11.71
C VAL A 88 -1.16 -3.61 11.18
N GLU A 89 -0.97 -2.41 11.72
CA GLU A 89 0.17 -1.52 11.38
C GLU A 89 0.33 -1.26 9.88
N GLY A 90 -0.79 -1.27 9.14
CA GLY A 90 -0.81 -0.97 7.72
C GLY A 90 -0.45 0.48 7.47
N ARG A 91 0.55 0.71 6.62
CA ARG A 91 0.98 2.05 6.25
C ARG A 91 1.43 2.11 4.80
N LEU A 92 0.99 3.16 4.13
CA LEU A 92 1.39 3.50 2.77
C LEU A 92 2.29 4.74 2.83
N TYR A 93 3.46 4.66 2.20
CA TYR A 93 4.47 5.70 2.17
C TYR A 93 4.76 6.07 0.72
N ALA A 94 4.83 7.36 0.44
CA ALA A 94 5.33 7.90 -0.82
C ALA A 94 6.65 8.61 -0.56
N SER A 95 7.74 8.10 -1.13
CA SER A 95 9.09 8.67 -1.03
C SER A 95 9.86 8.42 -2.32
N ASN A 96 10.78 9.32 -2.67
CA ASN A 96 11.58 9.23 -3.89
C ASN A 96 10.75 8.92 -5.16
N ARG A 97 9.52 9.46 -5.27
CA ARG A 97 8.59 9.21 -6.38
C ARG A 97 8.14 7.74 -6.54
N GLY A 98 8.25 6.96 -5.47
CA GLY A 98 7.73 5.61 -5.37
C GLY A 98 6.75 5.47 -4.22
N LEU A 99 5.94 4.42 -4.27
CA LEU A 99 5.05 4.00 -3.21
C LEU A 99 5.59 2.73 -2.57
N THR A 100 5.57 2.68 -1.25
CA THR A 100 5.84 1.47 -0.47
C THR A 100 4.71 1.28 0.52
N PHE A 101 4.14 0.09 0.55
CA PHE A 101 3.24 -0.35 1.60
C PHE A 101 4.00 -1.29 2.54
N THR A 102 3.69 -1.19 3.83
CA THR A 102 4.03 -2.21 4.84
C THR A 102 2.84 -2.49 5.73
N GLY A 103 2.72 -3.71 6.22
CA GLY A 103 1.77 -4.07 7.28
C GLY A 103 1.87 -5.54 7.65
N THR A 104 1.18 -5.93 8.72
CA THR A 104 1.21 -7.30 9.23
C THR A 104 -0.19 -7.89 9.24
N LEU A 105 -0.35 -9.08 8.67
CA LEU A 105 -1.60 -9.82 8.66
C LEU A 105 -1.76 -10.60 9.97
N THR A 106 -2.97 -10.60 10.50
CA THR A 106 -3.33 -11.40 11.68
C THR A 106 -4.06 -12.67 11.27
N GLU A 107 -4.11 -13.67 12.15
CA GLU A 107 -4.85 -14.91 11.91
C GLU A 107 -6.37 -14.68 11.73
N GLU A 108 -6.89 -13.54 12.22
CA GLU A 108 -8.28 -13.12 12.01
C GLU A 108 -8.56 -12.73 10.56
N ALA A 109 -7.53 -12.43 9.75
CA ALA A 109 -7.68 -12.32 8.31
C ALA A 109 -8.11 -13.66 7.68
N GLY A 110 -8.05 -14.77 8.42
CA GLY A 110 -8.53 -16.07 7.98
C GLY A 110 -9.96 -16.45 8.42
N ARG A 111 -10.59 -15.74 9.36
CA ARG A 111 -11.87 -16.23 9.91
C ARG A 111 -13.08 -15.71 9.15
#